data_AF-A0A2G8ICW9-F1
#
_entry.id   AF-A0A2G8ICW9-F1
#
_cell.length_a   1.000
_cell.length_b   1.000
_cell.length_c   1.000
_cell.angle_alpha   90.00
_cell.angle_beta   90.00
_cell.angle_gamma   90.00
#
_symmetry.space_group_name_H-M   'P 1'
#
loop_
_entity.id
_entity.type
_entity.pdbx_description
1 polymer ?
#
loop_
_entity_poly.entity_id
_entity_poly.type
_entity_poly.pdbx_seq_one_letter_code
_entity_poly.pdbx_strand_id
1 'polypeptide(L)'
;MKRIITTSLLGIALTTPIFAQTNGQQQERNNRLLTTSSVPEKYVPTAENLAARKRFEGFRFGIFLHWGIYSTFAQGEWYLNGKINKDEYAKAASAFYPSYFDANAWVSAIKGSGAKYITFTSRHHDSFSMFKTKESNYNIVDATPFKRDVLKELADACHKQDIDLHIYYSILDWIREDYPIGRTGLYTGRNLKPNYDTYFNFMKGQVSELLHNYGKVGAIWLDGYWDHDSDSIPFDWRMEEFYRYIHDIQPACLIGNNHHITPIDGEDFQMFERDLPGENKAGLSGQAISRLPLEACQTMNGMWGYKVSDINYKSTNQLIELLVRSAAKGSNLLLNIGPQPNGELPALALDRLQGIGKWLQQYGETIYETMAGDVAEADWGVSTSKGKKTYLHIFKQDAETISCAFSAKPKRVIDFVSRQPLSHSYDKKTKTLTVHIDSHKDVVDYVIEIEK
;
A
#
# COMPACT_ATOMS: atom_id res chain seq x y z
N MET A 1 66.06 15.82 30.65
CA MET A 1 66.85 15.89 31.91
C MET A 1 66.28 17.00 32.79
N LYS A 2 65.96 16.68 34.06
CA LYS A 2 65.95 17.52 35.29
C LYS A 2 65.48 18.99 35.13
N ARG A 3 64.28 19.43 35.53
CA ARG A 3 63.78 19.67 36.93
C ARG A 3 64.90 20.27 37.81
N ILE A 4 64.74 21.38 38.57
CA ILE A 4 63.75 21.60 39.64
C ILE A 4 64.06 22.94 40.40
N ILE A 5 63.03 23.62 40.95
CA ILE A 5 62.95 24.31 42.30
C ILE A 5 63.51 25.76 42.39
N THR A 6 62.92 26.78 43.09
CA THR A 6 62.41 26.83 44.49
C THR A 6 61.62 28.14 44.82
N THR A 7 60.52 28.00 45.59
CA THR A 7 60.08 28.79 46.81
C THR A 7 59.89 30.31 46.80
N SER A 8 59.03 30.98 47.61
CA SER A 8 58.26 30.63 48.83
C SER A 8 57.28 31.75 49.25
N LEU A 9 56.17 31.33 49.89
CA LEU A 9 55.44 31.83 51.07
C LEU A 9 55.07 33.31 51.36
N LEU A 10 53.79 33.48 51.75
CA LEU A 10 53.15 34.14 52.93
C LEU A 10 51.85 34.83 52.44
N GLY A 11 50.61 34.57 52.91
CA GLY A 11 50.12 34.42 54.27
C GLY A 11 49.44 35.74 54.70
N ILE A 12 48.12 35.77 54.93
CA ILE A 12 47.36 36.57 55.93
C ILE A 12 45.85 36.55 55.59
N ALA A 13 45.05 36.24 56.61
CA ALA A 13 43.59 36.29 56.64
C ALA A 13 43.09 37.71 56.97
N LEU A 14 41.85 38.06 56.57
CA LEU A 14 40.78 38.57 57.46
C LEU A 14 39.61 39.25 56.70
N THR A 15 38.42 39.04 57.27
CA THR A 15 37.23 39.91 57.36
C THR A 15 36.31 40.11 56.16
N THR A 16 35.06 39.69 56.35
CA THR A 16 33.85 40.28 55.76
C THR A 16 33.56 41.65 56.41
N PRO A 17 32.92 42.57 55.68
CA PRO A 17 31.50 42.84 55.97
C PRO A 17 30.63 43.10 54.72
N ILE A 18 29.32 43.09 54.96
CA ILE A 18 28.25 43.16 53.97
C ILE A 18 27.76 44.62 53.79
N PHE A 19 27.30 44.90 52.57
CA PHE A 19 26.33 45.92 52.08
C PHE A 19 26.86 47.21 51.42
N ALA A 20 26.74 47.27 50.09
CA ALA A 20 25.98 48.30 49.38
C ALA A 20 25.62 47.84 47.95
N GLN A 21 24.42 48.21 47.52
CA GLN A 21 23.71 47.81 46.30
C GLN A 21 24.43 48.23 45.00
N THR A 22 24.33 47.44 43.93
CA THR A 22 23.48 47.73 42.75
C THR A 22 23.62 46.65 41.67
N ASN A 23 22.51 46.40 40.96
CA ASN A 23 22.37 45.66 39.71
C ASN A 23 22.42 44.13 39.76
N GLY A 24 21.42 43.55 40.45
CA GLY A 24 20.89 42.23 40.10
C GLY A 24 19.96 42.32 38.89
N GLN A 25 20.50 42.20 37.69
CA GLN A 25 19.76 41.69 36.54
C GLN A 25 20.47 40.44 36.07
N GLN A 26 19.66 39.41 35.77
CA GLN A 26 20.04 38.18 35.05
C GLN A 26 20.40 36.95 35.90
N GLN A 27 19.60 36.62 36.93
CA GLN A 27 19.52 35.22 37.36
C GLN A 27 18.23 34.88 38.12
N GLU A 28 17.05 35.16 37.56
CA GLU A 28 15.78 34.56 38.04
C GLU A 28 14.65 34.89 37.06
N ARG A 29 14.48 34.05 36.04
CA ARG A 29 13.26 33.84 35.22
C ARG A 29 13.67 32.90 34.10
N ASN A 30 13.66 31.59 34.38
CA ASN A 30 13.54 30.52 33.38
C ASN A 30 13.30 29.14 34.03
N ASN A 31 12.69 29.08 35.22
CA ASN A 31 12.25 27.83 35.87
C ASN A 31 10.73 27.76 36.01
N ARG A 32 9.99 28.14 34.97
CA ARG A 32 8.56 27.83 34.79
C ARG A 32 8.24 27.67 33.32
N LEU A 33 8.59 26.53 32.76
CA LEU A 33 8.02 25.93 31.56
C LEU A 33 8.79 24.63 31.38
N LEU A 34 8.25 23.52 31.91
CA LEU A 34 8.50 22.13 31.51
C LEU A 34 7.75 21.21 32.47
N THR A 35 6.45 21.46 32.64
CA THR A 35 5.49 20.48 33.16
C THR A 35 4.15 20.70 32.48
N THR A 36 4.16 20.67 31.15
CA THR A 36 2.99 20.21 30.42
C THR A 36 3.28 18.77 30.06
N SER A 37 2.67 17.86 30.82
CA SER A 37 2.32 16.54 30.29
C SER A 37 1.42 16.83 29.09
N SER A 38 2.00 17.02 27.91
CA SER A 38 1.25 17.05 26.68
C SER A 38 0.81 15.61 26.48
N VAL A 39 -0.47 15.35 26.69
CA VAL A 39 -1.14 14.26 25.99
C VAL A 39 -0.64 14.31 24.55
N PRO A 40 -0.10 13.21 23.97
CA PRO A 40 0.35 13.24 22.58
C PRO A 40 -0.78 13.82 21.75
N GLU A 41 -0.52 14.97 21.12
CA GLU A 41 -1.55 15.64 20.35
C GLU A 41 -1.98 14.68 19.25
N LYS A 42 -3.27 14.30 19.25
CA LYS A 42 -3.80 13.30 18.32
C LYS A 42 -3.44 13.71 16.89
N TYR A 43 -2.98 12.77 16.07
CA TYR A 43 -2.58 13.05 14.69
C TYR A 43 -3.71 13.76 13.92
N VAL A 44 -3.37 14.85 13.24
CA VAL A 44 -4.26 15.60 12.35
C VAL A 44 -3.61 15.62 10.96
N PRO A 45 -4.26 15.04 9.92
CA PRO A 45 -3.70 15.03 8.57
C PRO A 45 -3.57 16.44 8.00
N THR A 46 -2.48 16.70 7.27
CA THR A 46 -2.27 17.98 6.60
C THR A 46 -3.22 18.16 5.40
N ALA A 47 -3.29 19.38 4.87
CA ALA A 47 -4.07 19.64 3.67
C ALA A 47 -3.55 18.85 2.44
N GLU A 48 -2.22 18.67 2.31
CA GLU A 48 -1.67 17.85 1.23
C GLU A 48 -2.04 16.37 1.40
N ASN A 49 -2.02 15.85 2.63
CA ASN A 49 -2.45 14.48 2.93
C ASN A 49 -3.93 14.25 2.54
N LEU A 50 -4.83 15.15 2.95
CA LEU A 50 -6.26 15.06 2.59
C LEU A 50 -6.47 15.12 1.07
N ALA A 51 -5.69 15.94 0.35
CA ALA A 51 -5.72 15.98 -1.10
C ALA A 51 -5.20 14.67 -1.73
N ALA A 52 -4.15 14.08 -1.17
CA ALA A 52 -3.62 12.80 -1.59
C ALA A 52 -4.62 11.65 -1.37
N ARG A 53 -5.31 11.61 -0.22
CA ARG A 53 -6.39 10.63 0.06
C ARG A 53 -7.50 10.71 -0.99
N LYS A 54 -7.96 11.92 -1.32
CA LYS A 54 -8.99 12.14 -2.34
C LYS A 54 -8.53 11.70 -3.74
N ARG A 55 -7.27 12.00 -4.10
CA ARG A 55 -6.68 11.56 -5.37
C ARG A 55 -6.61 10.04 -5.43
N PHE A 56 -6.16 9.40 -4.35
CA PHE A 56 -6.06 7.95 -4.23
C PHE A 56 -7.43 7.27 -4.35
N GLU A 57 -8.46 7.77 -3.67
CA GLU A 57 -9.83 7.25 -3.80
C GLU A 57 -10.35 7.33 -5.25
N GLY A 58 -9.94 8.35 -6.01
CA GLY A 58 -10.31 8.49 -7.42
C GLY A 58 -9.63 7.51 -8.37
N PHE A 59 -8.51 6.88 -7.96
CA PHE A 59 -7.69 6.03 -8.84
C PHE A 59 -8.36 4.72 -9.22
N ARG A 60 -9.03 4.06 -8.26
CA ARG A 60 -9.79 2.80 -8.43
C ARG A 60 -8.99 1.57 -8.86
N PHE A 61 -7.86 1.72 -9.55
CA PHE A 61 -7.06 0.61 -10.06
C PHE A 61 -5.55 0.87 -9.97
N GLY A 62 -4.83 -0.08 -9.37
CA GLY A 62 -3.38 -0.10 -9.26
C GLY A 62 -2.80 -1.50 -9.41
N ILE A 63 -1.48 -1.60 -9.60
CA ILE A 63 -0.77 -2.87 -9.76
C ILE A 63 0.21 -3.08 -8.60
N PHE A 64 0.13 -4.26 -7.98
CA PHE A 64 1.07 -4.72 -6.97
C PHE A 64 2.16 -5.55 -7.63
N LEU A 65 3.41 -5.31 -7.28
CA LEU A 65 4.57 -6.06 -7.75
C LEU A 65 5.28 -6.70 -6.55
N HIS A 66 5.09 -8.01 -6.38
CA HIS A 66 5.85 -8.82 -5.42
C HIS A 66 7.05 -9.43 -6.13
N TRP A 67 8.18 -8.72 -6.03
CA TRP A 67 9.44 -9.15 -6.61
C TRP A 67 10.59 -9.09 -5.62
N GLY A 68 11.43 -10.11 -5.65
CA GLY A 68 12.58 -10.28 -4.79
C GLY A 68 13.35 -11.54 -5.16
N ILE A 69 14.41 -11.85 -4.43
CA ILE A 69 15.21 -13.06 -4.69
C ILE A 69 14.39 -14.35 -4.55
N TYR A 70 13.26 -14.33 -3.80
CA TYR A 70 12.30 -15.44 -3.74
C TYR A 70 11.83 -15.91 -5.13
N SER A 71 11.77 -15.01 -6.12
CA SER A 71 11.41 -15.34 -7.49
C SER A 71 12.37 -16.36 -8.14
N THR A 72 13.63 -16.42 -7.70
CA THR A 72 14.64 -17.39 -8.17
C THR A 72 14.29 -18.82 -7.80
N PHE A 73 13.65 -19.01 -6.64
CA PHE A 73 13.20 -20.32 -6.20
C PHE A 73 11.87 -20.72 -6.86
N ALA A 74 11.10 -19.73 -7.32
CA ALA A 74 9.80 -19.89 -7.96
C ALA A 74 8.81 -20.74 -7.13
N GLN A 75 8.83 -20.56 -5.81
CA GLN A 75 7.94 -21.22 -4.83
C GLN A 75 6.98 -20.26 -4.13
N GLY A 76 6.95 -18.98 -4.52
CA GLY A 76 6.30 -17.90 -3.78
C GLY A 76 7.21 -17.26 -2.72
N GLU A 77 6.78 -16.10 -2.22
CA GLU A 77 7.52 -15.20 -1.33
C GLU A 77 7.70 -15.74 0.10
N TRP A 78 6.86 -16.70 0.51
CA TRP A 78 6.93 -17.35 1.82
C TRP A 78 7.93 -18.51 1.90
N TYR A 79 8.69 -18.79 0.83
CA TYR A 79 9.54 -19.97 0.75
C TYR A 79 10.52 -20.10 1.92
N LEU A 80 11.14 -18.99 2.37
CA LEU A 80 12.05 -18.98 3.52
C LEU A 80 11.36 -19.47 4.82
N ASN A 81 10.10 -19.10 5.04
CA ASN A 81 9.34 -19.54 6.21
C ASN A 81 9.09 -21.06 6.21
N GLY A 82 9.24 -21.73 5.06
CA GLY A 82 9.14 -23.18 4.88
C GLY A 82 10.29 -24.01 5.48
N LYS A 83 10.86 -23.58 6.62
CA LYS A 83 11.98 -24.22 7.34
C LYS A 83 13.31 -24.24 6.57
N ILE A 84 13.58 -23.21 5.80
CA ILE A 84 14.83 -23.06 5.06
C ILE A 84 15.82 -22.29 5.94
N ASN A 85 17.08 -22.72 5.97
CA ASN A 85 18.13 -21.97 6.65
C ASN A 85 18.35 -20.61 5.95
N LYS A 86 18.34 -19.52 6.73
CA LYS A 86 18.47 -18.15 6.23
C LYS A 86 19.75 -17.89 5.44
N ASP A 87 20.86 -18.51 5.85
CA ASP A 87 22.17 -18.27 5.25
C ASP A 87 22.29 -19.00 3.90
N GLU A 88 21.68 -20.18 3.78
CA GLU A 88 21.56 -20.87 2.48
C GLU A 88 20.60 -20.15 1.53
N TYR A 89 19.47 -19.66 2.03
CA TYR A 89 18.53 -18.87 1.24
C TYR A 89 19.18 -17.58 0.69
N ALA A 90 19.94 -16.88 1.54
CA ALA A 90 20.61 -15.63 1.18
C ALA A 90 21.64 -15.76 0.05
N LYS A 91 22.20 -16.96 -0.17
CA LYS A 91 23.14 -17.21 -1.29
C LYS A 91 22.50 -16.99 -2.65
N ALA A 92 21.17 -17.08 -2.79
CA ALA A 92 20.49 -16.80 -4.04
C ALA A 92 20.75 -15.38 -4.57
N ALA A 93 21.03 -14.41 -3.69
CA ALA A 93 21.42 -13.06 -4.10
C ALA A 93 22.64 -13.06 -5.04
N SER A 94 23.62 -13.94 -4.81
CA SER A 94 24.84 -14.05 -5.63
C SER A 94 24.58 -14.53 -7.07
N ALA A 95 23.42 -15.15 -7.33
CA ALA A 95 22.99 -15.61 -8.65
C ALA A 95 21.85 -14.75 -9.24
N PHE A 96 21.30 -13.82 -8.47
CA PHE A 96 20.16 -13.00 -8.91
C PHE A 96 20.62 -11.94 -9.92
N TYR A 97 20.32 -12.17 -11.20
CA TYR A 97 20.66 -11.28 -12.30
C TYR A 97 19.48 -11.13 -13.27
N PRO A 98 18.57 -10.17 -13.02
CA PRO A 98 17.41 -9.96 -13.87
C PRO A 98 17.77 -9.24 -15.18
N SER A 99 18.34 -9.99 -16.11
CA SER A 99 18.90 -9.47 -17.37
C SER A 99 17.89 -8.77 -18.28
N TYR A 100 16.60 -9.06 -18.12
CA TYR A 100 15.51 -8.50 -18.93
C TYR A 100 14.68 -7.44 -18.18
N PHE A 101 15.11 -7.03 -16.98
CA PHE A 101 14.42 -5.97 -16.25
C PHE A 101 14.53 -4.61 -16.97
N ASP A 102 13.35 -4.05 -17.28
CA ASP A 102 13.16 -2.71 -17.84
C ASP A 102 11.99 -2.02 -17.13
N ALA A 103 12.33 -1.05 -16.27
CA ALA A 103 11.37 -0.23 -15.55
C ALA A 103 10.43 0.57 -16.47
N ASN A 104 10.91 1.08 -17.61
CA ASN A 104 10.06 1.83 -18.53
C ASN A 104 9.03 0.90 -19.16
N ALA A 105 9.44 -0.29 -19.60
CA ALA A 105 8.53 -1.29 -20.18
C ALA A 105 7.47 -1.73 -19.17
N TRP A 106 7.85 -1.99 -17.91
CA TRP A 106 6.91 -2.33 -16.84
C TRP A 106 5.87 -1.22 -16.63
N VAL A 107 6.33 0.02 -16.42
CA VAL A 107 5.42 1.16 -16.17
C VAL A 107 4.55 1.44 -17.38
N SER A 108 5.06 1.30 -18.61
CA SER A 108 4.26 1.47 -19.82
C SER A 108 3.17 0.41 -19.98
N ALA A 109 3.47 -0.87 -19.70
CA ALA A 109 2.47 -1.94 -19.72
C ALA A 109 1.39 -1.71 -18.67
N ILE A 110 1.80 -1.32 -17.45
CA ILE A 110 0.88 -1.03 -16.34
C ILE A 110 0.01 0.19 -16.66
N LYS A 111 0.58 1.29 -17.18
CA LYS A 111 -0.18 2.45 -17.64
C LYS A 111 -1.17 2.08 -18.75
N GLY A 112 -0.74 1.25 -19.70
CA GLY A 112 -1.59 0.74 -20.79
C GLY A 112 -2.79 -0.07 -20.31
N SER A 113 -2.71 -0.68 -19.13
CA SER A 113 -3.83 -1.36 -18.47
C SER A 113 -4.89 -0.42 -17.90
N GLY A 114 -4.60 0.88 -17.78
CA GLY A 114 -5.46 1.87 -17.12
C GLY A 114 -5.10 2.16 -15.66
N ALA A 115 -4.29 1.32 -15.02
CA ALA A 115 -3.83 1.52 -13.64
C ALA A 115 -3.22 2.92 -13.42
N LYS A 116 -3.45 3.49 -12.24
CA LYS A 116 -2.99 4.85 -11.88
C LYS A 116 -1.81 4.86 -10.92
N TYR A 117 -1.54 3.74 -10.28
CA TYR A 117 -0.46 3.60 -9.31
C TYR A 117 0.15 2.20 -9.34
N ILE A 118 1.38 2.10 -8.86
CA ILE A 118 2.13 0.85 -8.68
C ILE A 118 2.57 0.77 -7.23
N THR A 119 2.31 -0.37 -6.58
CA THR A 119 2.89 -0.71 -5.27
C THR A 119 3.99 -1.73 -5.48
N PHE A 120 5.24 -1.39 -5.12
CA PHE A 120 6.40 -2.28 -5.32
C PHE A 120 6.99 -2.73 -4.00
N THR A 121 7.31 -4.03 -3.87
CA THR A 121 8.00 -4.58 -2.70
C THR A 121 9.44 -4.09 -2.62
N SER A 122 9.66 -2.98 -1.92
CA SER A 122 11.03 -2.51 -1.60
C SER A 122 11.75 -3.51 -0.70
N ARG A 123 11.00 -4.20 0.15
CA ARG A 123 11.50 -5.21 1.07
C ARG A 123 10.36 -6.10 1.56
N HIS A 124 10.53 -7.41 1.46
CA HIS A 124 9.59 -8.41 1.98
C HIS A 124 10.12 -9.03 3.28
N HIS A 125 9.35 -9.96 3.87
CA HIS A 125 9.69 -10.64 5.13
C HIS A 125 11.05 -11.36 5.09
N ASP A 126 11.54 -11.74 3.90
CA ASP A 126 12.85 -12.38 3.71
C ASP A 126 14.05 -11.43 3.88
N SER A 127 13.80 -10.19 4.31
CA SER A 127 14.80 -9.16 4.67
C SER A 127 15.55 -8.55 3.48
N PHE A 128 15.43 -9.11 2.27
CA PHE A 128 16.15 -8.64 1.10
C PHE A 128 15.60 -7.31 0.59
N SER A 129 16.46 -6.30 0.47
CA SER A 129 16.05 -4.97 0.01
C SER A 129 16.23 -4.85 -1.51
N MET A 130 15.15 -4.52 -2.23
CA MET A 130 15.10 -4.29 -3.68
C MET A 130 15.47 -2.85 -4.06
N PHE A 131 16.27 -2.19 -3.23
CA PHE A 131 16.75 -0.82 -3.42
C PHE A 131 18.12 -0.66 -2.76
N LYS A 132 18.91 0.34 -3.13
CA LYS A 132 20.19 0.59 -2.47
C LYS A 132 19.94 1.22 -1.10
N THR A 133 20.37 0.51 -0.05
CA THR A 133 20.29 0.98 1.34
C THR A 133 21.66 0.98 2.00
N LYS A 134 21.90 1.91 2.92
CA LYS A 134 23.09 1.91 3.79
C LYS A 134 22.92 1.04 5.03
N GLU A 135 21.68 0.65 5.33
CA GLU A 135 21.30 -0.06 6.55
C GLU A 135 21.66 -1.56 6.51
N SER A 136 21.93 -2.11 5.33
CA SER A 136 22.37 -3.50 5.15
C SER A 136 22.98 -3.72 3.76
N ASN A 137 24.05 -4.52 3.67
CA ASN A 137 24.59 -4.98 2.38
C ASN A 137 23.72 -6.06 1.71
N TYR A 138 22.70 -6.58 2.40
CA TYR A 138 21.77 -7.57 1.85
C TYR A 138 20.67 -6.89 1.02
N ASN A 139 21.10 -6.31 -0.10
CA ASN A 139 20.26 -5.58 -1.03
C ASN A 139 20.65 -5.85 -2.49
N ILE A 140 19.76 -5.48 -3.42
CA ILE A 140 19.93 -5.77 -4.86
C ILE A 140 21.21 -5.18 -5.47
N VAL A 141 21.71 -4.06 -4.96
CA VAL A 141 22.92 -3.42 -5.48
C VAL A 141 24.18 -4.08 -4.93
N ASP A 142 24.25 -4.33 -3.63
CA ASP A 142 25.50 -4.81 -3.02
C ASP A 142 25.64 -6.34 -3.09
N ALA A 143 24.56 -7.09 -2.85
CA ALA A 143 24.60 -8.53 -2.70
C ALA A 143 24.49 -9.32 -4.02
N THR A 144 24.16 -8.66 -5.14
CA THR A 144 23.92 -9.33 -6.42
C THR A 144 24.94 -8.93 -7.48
N PRO A 145 25.13 -9.71 -8.55
CA PRO A 145 25.88 -9.29 -9.73
C PRO A 145 25.17 -8.23 -10.58
N PHE A 146 23.89 -7.93 -10.31
CA PHE A 146 23.09 -7.01 -11.13
C PHE A 146 23.46 -5.54 -10.92
N LYS A 147 23.80 -5.16 -9.68
CA LYS A 147 24.33 -3.82 -9.29
C LYS A 147 23.45 -2.60 -9.60
N ARG A 148 22.24 -2.79 -10.14
CA ARG A 148 21.28 -1.72 -10.45
C ARG A 148 20.26 -1.55 -9.31
N ASP A 149 19.93 -0.30 -9.02
CA ASP A 149 18.85 0.04 -8.08
C ASP A 149 17.50 0.03 -8.81
N VAL A 150 16.79 -1.10 -8.74
CA VAL A 150 15.54 -1.30 -9.47
C VAL A 150 14.42 -0.38 -8.98
N LEU A 151 14.38 -0.05 -7.69
CA LEU A 151 13.38 0.89 -7.17
C LEU A 151 13.65 2.29 -7.69
N LYS A 152 14.92 2.70 -7.84
CA LYS A 152 15.26 4.00 -8.43
C LYS A 152 14.82 4.09 -9.89
N GLU A 153 15.10 3.04 -10.66
CA GLU A 153 14.67 2.97 -12.06
C GLU A 153 13.14 2.97 -12.21
N LEU A 154 12.42 2.26 -11.33
CA LEU A 154 10.95 2.28 -11.27
C LEU A 154 10.41 3.65 -10.88
N ALA A 155 10.98 4.31 -9.87
CA ALA A 155 10.57 5.65 -9.46
C ALA A 155 10.70 6.66 -10.61
N ASP A 156 11.84 6.65 -11.30
CA ASP A 156 12.09 7.54 -12.44
C ASP A 156 11.10 7.26 -13.59
N ALA A 157 10.82 5.99 -13.88
CA ALA A 157 9.85 5.60 -14.89
C ALA A 157 8.41 5.99 -14.52
N CYS A 158 8.01 5.80 -13.25
CA CYS A 158 6.71 6.21 -12.72
C CYS A 158 6.51 7.72 -12.83
N HIS A 159 7.47 8.53 -12.37
CA HIS A 159 7.38 9.99 -12.45
C HIS A 159 7.36 10.48 -13.90
N LYS A 160 8.17 9.89 -14.78
CA LYS A 160 8.18 10.22 -16.21
C LYS A 160 6.85 9.91 -16.90
N GLN A 161 6.17 8.84 -16.49
CA GLN A 161 4.95 8.36 -17.13
C GLN A 161 3.66 8.76 -16.41
N ASP A 162 3.74 9.58 -15.35
CA ASP A 162 2.62 10.02 -14.51
C ASP A 162 1.84 8.83 -13.91
N ILE A 163 2.57 7.88 -13.34
CA ILE A 163 2.04 6.80 -12.50
C ILE A 163 2.49 7.05 -11.07
N ASP A 164 1.56 6.95 -10.12
CA ASP A 164 1.88 7.15 -8.70
C ASP A 164 2.70 5.95 -8.19
N LEU A 165 3.86 6.21 -7.59
CA LEU A 165 4.67 5.15 -6.98
C LEU A 165 4.30 4.99 -5.51
N HIS A 166 3.85 3.80 -5.14
CA HIS A 166 3.65 3.35 -3.77
C HIS A 166 4.72 2.30 -3.45
N ILE A 167 5.13 2.25 -2.20
CA ILE A 167 6.21 1.38 -1.75
C ILE A 167 5.70 0.46 -0.66
N TYR A 168 5.73 -0.84 -0.94
CA TYR A 168 5.53 -1.86 0.09
C TYR A 168 6.80 -2.00 0.93
N TYR A 169 6.61 -2.06 2.23
CA TYR A 169 7.68 -2.25 3.20
C TYR A 169 7.23 -3.21 4.32
N SER A 170 7.90 -4.35 4.45
CA SER A 170 7.61 -5.23 5.58
C SER A 170 8.27 -4.75 6.88
N ILE A 171 7.46 -4.65 7.94
CA ILE A 171 7.93 -4.40 9.30
C ILE A 171 8.34 -5.69 10.03
N LEU A 172 8.02 -6.86 9.46
CA LEU A 172 8.46 -8.19 9.85
C LEU A 172 9.83 -8.55 9.23
N ASP A 173 10.63 -9.36 9.92
CA ASP A 173 11.91 -9.85 9.41
C ASP A 173 12.20 -11.32 9.78
N TRP A 174 12.62 -12.13 8.80
CA TRP A 174 12.95 -13.55 8.97
C TRP A 174 14.46 -13.88 9.01
N ILE A 175 15.34 -12.90 8.81
CA ILE A 175 16.79 -13.10 8.75
C ILE A 175 17.51 -12.36 9.89
N ARG A 176 17.14 -11.12 10.19
CA ARG A 176 17.82 -10.30 11.19
C ARG A 176 17.75 -10.93 12.58
N GLU A 177 18.88 -10.87 13.29
CA GLU A 177 19.00 -11.43 14.65
C GLU A 177 18.33 -10.55 15.71
N ASP A 178 18.22 -9.24 15.44
CA ASP A 178 17.69 -8.26 16.38
C ASP A 178 16.18 -8.02 16.28
N TYR A 179 15.51 -8.49 15.23
CA TYR A 179 14.05 -8.52 15.17
C TYR A 179 13.51 -9.49 16.25
N PRO A 180 12.65 -9.02 17.17
CA PRO A 180 11.94 -9.90 18.09
C PRO A 180 11.08 -10.88 17.30
N ILE A 181 11.27 -12.17 17.51
CA ILE A 181 10.54 -13.18 16.75
C ILE A 181 9.06 -13.21 17.16
N GLY A 182 8.15 -13.07 16.19
CA GLY A 182 6.74 -13.37 16.39
C GLY A 182 6.40 -14.80 16.00
N ARG A 183 5.21 -15.03 15.42
CA ARG A 183 4.70 -16.37 15.10
C ARG A 183 5.29 -16.99 13.82
N THR A 184 6.02 -16.22 13.01
CA THR A 184 6.64 -16.69 11.76
C THR A 184 8.17 -16.63 11.79
N GLY A 185 8.82 -17.24 10.79
CA GLY A 185 10.27 -17.32 10.71
C GLY A 185 10.90 -18.14 11.84
N LEU A 186 10.15 -19.05 12.47
CA LEU A 186 10.55 -19.86 13.64
C LEU A 186 11.70 -20.83 13.35
N TYR A 187 11.84 -21.24 12.09
CA TYR A 187 12.74 -22.32 11.68
C TYR A 187 13.78 -21.87 10.66
N THR A 188 14.08 -20.57 10.60
CA THR A 188 15.06 -20.04 9.64
C THR A 188 16.51 -20.20 10.11
N GLY A 189 16.73 -20.76 11.31
CA GLY A 189 18.06 -20.96 11.88
C GLY A 189 18.73 -19.69 12.39
N ARG A 190 17.93 -18.65 12.72
CA ARG A 190 18.43 -17.42 13.35
C ARG A 190 19.07 -17.69 14.70
N ASN A 191 20.23 -17.06 14.93
CA ASN A 191 20.80 -16.92 16.26
C ASN A 191 20.26 -15.63 16.90
N LEU A 192 19.08 -15.72 17.52
CA LEU A 192 18.31 -14.55 17.98
C LEU A 192 19.07 -13.75 19.05
N LYS A 193 19.12 -12.43 18.86
CA LYS A 193 19.62 -11.41 19.79
C LYS A 193 18.64 -10.22 19.80
N PRO A 194 17.38 -10.46 20.19
CA PRO A 194 16.29 -9.51 19.96
C PRO A 194 16.58 -8.17 20.65
N ASN A 195 16.49 -7.11 19.87
CA ASN A 195 16.60 -5.73 20.32
C ASN A 195 15.73 -4.87 19.39
N TYR A 196 14.52 -4.56 19.85
CA TYR A 196 13.58 -3.83 19.00
C TYR A 196 14.03 -2.40 18.72
N ASP A 197 14.76 -1.74 19.63
CA ASP A 197 15.25 -0.38 19.37
C ASP A 197 16.22 -0.34 18.19
N THR A 198 17.11 -1.33 18.06
CA THR A 198 18.03 -1.39 16.91
C THR A 198 17.28 -1.70 15.62
N TYR A 199 16.32 -2.62 15.67
CA TYR A 199 15.50 -2.96 14.51
C TYR A 199 14.59 -1.80 14.07
N PHE A 200 13.98 -1.09 15.02
CA PHE A 200 13.12 0.06 14.76
C PHE A 200 13.91 1.23 14.16
N ASN A 201 15.13 1.51 14.65
CA ASN A 201 16.02 2.51 14.04
C ASN A 201 16.44 2.10 12.63
N PHE A 202 16.70 0.82 12.40
CA PHE A 202 16.96 0.29 11.07
C PHE A 202 15.76 0.50 10.12
N MET A 203 14.53 0.24 10.57
CA MET A 203 13.32 0.52 9.78
C MET A 203 13.18 2.01 9.45
N LYS A 204 13.39 2.89 10.43
CA LYS A 204 13.37 4.35 10.22
C LYS A 204 14.45 4.76 9.22
N GLY A 205 15.66 4.21 9.31
CA GLY A 205 16.74 4.45 8.36
C GLY A 205 16.34 4.10 6.93
N GLN A 206 15.82 2.89 6.72
CA GLN A 206 15.37 2.43 5.40
C GLN A 206 14.22 3.28 4.85
N VAL A 207 13.19 3.55 5.64
CA VAL A 207 12.05 4.38 5.20
C VAL A 207 12.47 5.82 4.94
N SER A 208 13.44 6.36 5.70
CA SER A 208 14.05 7.65 5.39
C SER A 208 14.69 7.67 4.01
N GLU A 209 15.47 6.64 3.66
CA GLU A 209 16.09 6.52 2.34
C GLU A 209 15.02 6.43 1.25
N LEU A 210 13.96 5.64 1.46
CA LEU A 210 12.84 5.48 0.54
C LEU A 210 12.12 6.81 0.26
N LEU A 211 11.95 7.65 1.28
CA LEU A 211 11.24 8.93 1.18
C LEU A 211 12.13 10.12 0.77
N HIS A 212 13.46 10.01 0.83
CA HIS A 212 14.36 11.09 0.37
C HIS A 212 14.96 10.84 -1.01
N ASN A 213 15.27 9.58 -1.36
CA ASN A 213 16.12 9.28 -2.52
C ASN A 213 15.32 8.91 -3.79
N TYR A 214 14.02 8.66 -3.66
CA TYR A 214 13.17 8.14 -4.75
C TYR A 214 12.10 9.14 -5.19
N GLY A 215 12.27 10.43 -4.85
CA GLY A 215 11.35 11.51 -5.22
C GLY A 215 9.99 11.43 -4.53
N LYS A 216 8.92 11.82 -5.22
CA LYS A 216 7.57 11.76 -4.65
C LYS A 216 7.12 10.31 -4.50
N VAL A 217 6.76 9.92 -3.29
CA VAL A 217 6.16 8.62 -2.96
C VAL A 217 4.70 8.84 -2.59
N GLY A 218 3.80 8.17 -3.30
CA GLY A 218 2.35 8.29 -3.10
C GLY A 218 1.87 7.61 -1.82
N ALA A 219 2.43 6.46 -1.48
CA ALA A 219 2.11 5.74 -0.25
C ALA A 219 3.24 4.83 0.25
N ILE A 220 3.30 4.61 1.55
CA ILE A 220 3.96 3.46 2.19
C ILE A 220 2.89 2.44 2.58
N TRP A 221 3.02 1.23 2.04
CA TRP A 221 2.16 0.08 2.28
C TRP A 221 2.88 -0.88 3.23
N LEU A 222 2.49 -0.90 4.50
CA LEU A 222 3.14 -1.68 5.55
C LEU A 222 2.54 -3.07 5.72
N ASP A 223 3.38 -4.03 6.09
CA ASP A 223 2.95 -5.42 6.29
C ASP A 223 3.78 -6.18 7.33
N GLY A 224 3.14 -7.14 8.00
CA GLY A 224 3.76 -8.01 9.00
C GLY A 224 3.38 -7.68 10.45
N TYR A 225 2.50 -6.71 10.68
CA TYR A 225 2.01 -6.36 12.02
C TYR A 225 1.41 -7.56 12.76
N TRP A 226 0.72 -8.41 12.02
CA TRP A 226 0.07 -9.62 12.52
C TRP A 226 1.06 -10.68 13.04
N ASP A 227 2.38 -10.53 12.86
CA ASP A 227 3.36 -11.50 13.33
C ASP A 227 3.37 -11.62 14.87
N HIS A 228 2.97 -10.56 15.57
CA HIS A 228 2.90 -10.49 17.03
C HIS A 228 1.44 -10.48 17.56
N ASP A 229 0.46 -10.90 16.76
CA ASP A 229 -0.97 -10.91 17.17
C ASP A 229 -1.31 -11.98 18.23
N SER A 230 -0.39 -12.90 18.49
CA SER A 230 -0.55 -14.07 19.36
C SER A 230 0.32 -13.99 20.62
N ASP A 231 1.00 -12.86 20.85
CA ASP A 231 1.88 -12.67 22.00
C ASP A 231 1.07 -12.55 23.30
N SER A 232 1.61 -13.12 24.38
CA SER A 232 0.98 -13.04 25.70
C SER A 232 0.99 -11.62 26.28
N ILE A 233 1.96 -10.80 25.86
CA ILE A 233 2.04 -9.38 26.13
C ILE A 233 2.01 -8.69 24.77
N PRO A 234 1.03 -7.80 24.49
CA PRO A 234 0.96 -7.12 23.20
C PRO A 234 2.28 -6.43 22.85
N PHE A 235 2.79 -6.73 21.66
CA PHE A 235 4.02 -6.13 21.17
C PHE A 235 3.81 -4.66 20.81
N ASP A 236 4.62 -3.78 21.40
CA ASP A 236 4.61 -2.36 21.07
C ASP A 236 5.41 -2.10 19.78
N TRP A 237 4.68 -2.07 18.67
CA TRP A 237 5.23 -1.74 17.36
C TRP A 237 5.66 -0.27 17.20
N ARG A 238 5.38 0.61 18.17
CA ARG A 238 5.66 2.06 18.09
C ARG A 238 5.12 2.72 16.81
N MET A 239 3.95 2.26 16.35
CA MET A 239 3.35 2.70 15.08
C MET A 239 3.04 4.19 15.06
N GLU A 240 2.59 4.77 16.17
CA GLU A 240 2.35 6.23 16.24
C GLU A 240 3.63 7.03 15.94
N GLU A 241 4.77 6.62 16.51
CA GLU A 241 6.06 7.27 16.23
C GLU A 241 6.47 7.06 14.78
N PHE A 242 6.29 5.85 14.25
CA PHE A 242 6.68 5.52 12.89
C PHE A 242 5.85 6.26 11.84
N TYR A 243 4.55 6.39 12.06
CA TYR A 243 3.63 7.10 11.16
C TYR A 243 3.91 8.60 11.16
N ARG A 244 4.08 9.21 12.34
CA ARG A 244 4.52 10.61 12.46
C ARG A 244 5.84 10.84 11.72
N TYR A 245 6.80 9.94 11.91
CA TYR A 245 8.10 10.02 11.22
C TYR A 245 7.96 10.03 9.69
N ILE A 246 7.08 9.19 9.12
CA ILE A 246 6.80 9.16 7.68
C ILE A 246 6.17 10.48 7.21
N HIS A 247 5.13 10.95 7.90
CA HIS A 247 4.44 12.19 7.56
C HIS A 247 5.31 13.43 7.75
N ASP A 248 6.24 13.44 8.71
CA ASP A 248 7.21 14.52 8.89
C ASP A 248 8.18 14.65 7.70
N ILE A 249 8.52 13.53 7.05
CA ILE A 249 9.40 13.52 5.87
C ILE A 249 8.64 13.90 4.60
N GLN A 250 7.50 13.23 4.34
CA GLN A 250 6.62 13.55 3.22
C GLN A 250 5.16 13.63 3.69
N PRO A 251 4.63 14.82 4.00
CA PRO A 251 3.27 14.99 4.52
C PRO A 251 2.17 14.44 3.62
N ALA A 252 2.40 14.45 2.30
CA ALA A 252 1.45 13.93 1.31
C ALA A 252 1.53 12.41 1.10
N CYS A 253 2.54 11.73 1.66
CA CYS A 253 2.70 10.28 1.53
C CYS A 253 1.65 9.58 2.38
N LEU A 254 0.82 8.74 1.75
CA LEU A 254 -0.22 8.01 2.44
C LEU A 254 0.35 6.79 3.17
N ILE A 255 -0.23 6.43 4.30
CA ILE A 255 0.13 5.23 5.06
C ILE A 255 -1.06 4.28 5.12
N GLY A 256 -0.81 3.02 4.81
CA GLY A 256 -1.73 1.93 5.07
C GLY A 256 -0.95 0.76 5.67
N ASN A 257 -1.55 0.07 6.64
CA ASN A 257 -0.94 -1.08 7.29
C ASN A 257 -1.85 -2.31 7.18
N ASN A 258 -1.33 -3.39 6.58
CA ASN A 258 -2.04 -4.64 6.40
C ASN A 258 -2.05 -5.48 7.68
N HIS A 259 -2.68 -4.94 8.73
CA HIS A 259 -2.71 -5.52 10.06
C HIS A 259 -4.03 -6.26 10.38
N HIS A 260 -4.98 -6.29 9.45
CA HIS A 260 -6.31 -6.94 9.56
C HIS A 260 -7.19 -6.48 10.76
N ILE A 261 -6.82 -5.40 11.44
CA ILE A 261 -7.66 -4.68 12.42
C ILE A 261 -8.27 -3.41 11.80
N THR A 262 -9.10 -2.71 12.56
CA THR A 262 -9.62 -1.38 12.15
C THR A 262 -8.46 -0.37 12.16
N PRO A 263 -8.37 0.54 11.17
CA PRO A 263 -7.28 1.50 11.11
C PRO A 263 -7.06 2.28 12.40
N ILE A 264 -5.79 2.48 12.75
CA ILE A 264 -5.38 3.28 13.92
C ILE A 264 -4.99 4.71 13.50
N ASP A 265 -4.93 5.61 14.48
CA ASP A 265 -4.59 7.02 14.23
C ASP A 265 -3.22 7.13 13.53
N GLY A 266 -3.16 7.89 12.44
CA GLY A 266 -1.99 8.00 11.56
C GLY A 266 -2.12 7.25 10.24
N GLU A 267 -3.11 6.37 10.09
CA GLU A 267 -3.37 5.72 8.81
C GLU A 267 -4.25 6.59 7.90
N ASP A 268 -4.00 6.45 6.59
CA ASP A 268 -4.60 7.28 5.55
C ASP A 268 -5.52 6.50 4.62
N PHE A 269 -5.40 5.18 4.55
CA PHE A 269 -6.29 4.27 3.83
C PHE A 269 -6.38 2.92 4.54
N GLN A 270 -7.47 2.19 4.28
CA GLN A 270 -7.72 0.87 4.85
C GLN A 270 -7.57 -0.22 3.80
N MET A 271 -6.92 -1.32 4.18
CA MET A 271 -6.69 -2.46 3.29
C MET A 271 -7.59 -3.65 3.59
N PHE A 272 -7.89 -4.40 2.53
CA PHE A 272 -8.60 -5.68 2.55
C PHE A 272 -7.81 -6.67 1.71
N GLU A 273 -7.44 -7.79 2.31
CA GLU A 273 -6.61 -8.80 1.65
C GLU A 273 -7.48 -9.95 1.13
N ARG A 274 -7.39 -10.21 -0.18
CA ARG A 274 -8.08 -11.31 -0.90
C ARG A 274 -9.61 -11.31 -0.84
N ASP A 275 -10.20 -10.30 -0.19
CA ASP A 275 -11.62 -10.03 -0.12
C ASP A 275 -11.91 -8.56 -0.46
N LEU A 276 -13.14 -8.28 -0.90
CA LEU A 276 -13.62 -6.90 -1.04
C LEU A 276 -14.18 -6.39 0.30
N PRO A 277 -14.26 -5.06 0.51
CA PRO A 277 -14.85 -4.52 1.74
C PRO A 277 -16.24 -5.10 2.04
N GLY A 278 -16.41 -5.57 3.28
CA GLY A 278 -17.63 -6.21 3.77
C GLY A 278 -17.73 -7.70 3.45
N GLU A 279 -16.73 -8.30 2.80
CA GLU A 279 -16.57 -9.74 2.66
C GLU A 279 -15.50 -10.26 3.64
N ASN A 280 -15.48 -11.58 3.87
CA ASN A 280 -14.44 -12.22 4.70
C ASN A 280 -14.26 -13.70 4.33
N LYS A 281 -14.20 -14.02 3.02
CA LYS A 281 -14.11 -15.41 2.54
C LYS A 281 -12.72 -15.99 2.79
N ALA A 282 -11.67 -15.16 2.75
CA ALA A 282 -10.30 -15.54 3.03
C ALA A 282 -9.97 -15.52 4.54
N GLY A 283 -10.84 -14.94 5.38
CA GLY A 283 -10.65 -14.84 6.83
C GLY A 283 -9.76 -13.68 7.29
N LEU A 284 -9.36 -12.79 6.36
CA LEU A 284 -8.42 -11.68 6.59
C LEU A 284 -9.09 -10.29 6.54
N SER A 285 -10.43 -10.24 6.38
CA SER A 285 -11.20 -9.01 6.13
C SER A 285 -12.37 -8.81 7.09
N GLY A 286 -12.27 -9.34 8.32
CA GLY A 286 -13.33 -9.27 9.35
C GLY A 286 -13.47 -7.92 10.07
N GLN A 287 -12.60 -6.95 9.80
CA GLN A 287 -12.58 -5.62 10.38
C GLN A 287 -13.76 -4.74 9.95
N ALA A 288 -14.12 -3.76 10.79
CA ALA A 288 -15.11 -2.75 10.43
C ALA A 288 -14.59 -1.86 9.28
N ILE A 289 -15.48 -1.52 8.35
CA ILE A 289 -15.15 -0.59 7.25
C ILE A 289 -15.11 0.84 7.82
N SER A 290 -13.96 1.49 7.67
CA SER A 290 -13.71 2.86 8.13
C SER A 290 -14.22 3.90 7.13
N ARG A 291 -13.98 5.18 7.43
CA ARG A 291 -14.24 6.30 6.49
C ARG A 291 -13.02 6.69 5.66
N LEU A 292 -11.89 6.01 5.84
CA LEU A 292 -10.72 6.23 5.01
C LEU A 292 -10.96 5.70 3.60
N PRO A 293 -10.22 6.17 2.58
CA PRO A 293 -10.11 5.46 1.31
C PRO A 293 -9.86 3.97 1.52
N LEU A 294 -10.48 3.13 0.68
CA LEU A 294 -10.40 1.67 0.79
C LEU A 294 -9.57 1.11 -0.36
N GLU A 295 -8.79 0.08 -0.09
CA GLU A 295 -8.05 -0.69 -1.09
C GLU A 295 -8.22 -2.18 -0.83
N ALA A 296 -8.57 -2.94 -1.86
CA ALA A 296 -8.58 -4.40 -1.82
C ALA A 296 -7.42 -4.93 -2.65
N CYS A 297 -6.49 -5.65 -2.04
CA CYS A 297 -5.40 -6.30 -2.74
C CYS A 297 -5.79 -7.73 -3.15
N GLN A 298 -5.52 -8.09 -4.41
CA GLN A 298 -5.94 -9.35 -5.01
C GLN A 298 -4.86 -9.91 -5.92
N THR A 299 -4.69 -11.23 -5.94
CA THR A 299 -3.75 -11.91 -6.83
C THR A 299 -4.37 -12.19 -8.19
N MET A 300 -3.61 -12.09 -9.29
CA MET A 300 -4.08 -12.58 -10.60
C MET A 300 -4.22 -14.11 -10.63
N ASN A 301 -3.30 -14.82 -9.99
CA ASN A 301 -3.31 -16.28 -9.82
C ASN A 301 -3.45 -16.62 -8.32
N GLY A 302 -2.89 -17.73 -7.84
CA GLY A 302 -2.96 -18.16 -6.45
C GLY A 302 -1.86 -17.61 -5.54
N MET A 303 -0.91 -16.82 -6.05
CA MET A 303 0.29 -16.39 -5.32
C MET A 303 0.59 -14.89 -5.48
N TRP A 304 1.26 -14.31 -4.49
CA TRP A 304 1.78 -12.95 -4.58
C TRP A 304 3.10 -12.93 -5.37
N GLY A 305 4.12 -13.61 -4.85
CA GLY A 305 5.40 -13.81 -5.52
C GLY A 305 5.34 -14.87 -6.62
N TYR A 306 6.31 -14.81 -7.54
CA TYR A 306 6.38 -15.76 -8.66
C TYR A 306 6.46 -17.22 -8.18
N LYS A 307 5.54 -18.05 -8.72
CA LYS A 307 5.53 -19.51 -8.54
C LYS A 307 5.40 -20.18 -9.90
N VAL A 308 6.42 -20.94 -10.31
CA VAL A 308 6.51 -21.49 -11.68
C VAL A 308 5.37 -22.45 -12.02
N SER A 309 4.86 -23.19 -11.04
CA SER A 309 3.76 -24.13 -11.23
C SER A 309 2.37 -23.49 -11.22
N ASP A 310 2.24 -22.22 -10.81
CA ASP A 310 0.95 -21.54 -10.72
C ASP A 310 0.61 -20.77 -11.99
N ILE A 311 0.03 -21.51 -12.93
CA ILE A 311 -0.48 -20.98 -14.20
C ILE A 311 -1.99 -20.67 -14.15
N ASN A 312 -2.64 -20.80 -12.99
CA ASN A 312 -4.08 -20.64 -12.85
C ASN A 312 -4.47 -19.16 -12.69
N TYR A 313 -4.25 -18.38 -13.74
CA TYR A 313 -4.61 -16.97 -13.79
C TYR A 313 -6.13 -16.82 -13.98
N LYS A 314 -6.73 -15.92 -13.19
CA LYS A 314 -8.07 -15.40 -13.46
C LYS A 314 -8.15 -14.91 -14.90
N SER A 315 -9.27 -15.14 -15.56
CA SER A 315 -9.51 -14.64 -16.91
C SER A 315 -9.63 -13.11 -16.90
N THR A 316 -9.43 -12.48 -18.07
CA THR A 316 -9.67 -11.04 -18.22
C THR A 316 -11.06 -10.65 -17.73
N ASN A 317 -12.08 -11.47 -18.02
CA ASN A 317 -13.46 -11.19 -17.61
C ASN A 317 -13.64 -11.20 -16.09
N GLN A 318 -13.06 -12.18 -15.40
CA GLN A 318 -13.08 -12.25 -13.94
C GLN A 318 -12.38 -11.04 -13.31
N LEU A 319 -11.29 -10.56 -13.92
CA LEU A 319 -10.56 -9.40 -13.43
C LEU A 319 -11.29 -8.08 -13.67
N ILE A 320 -11.99 -7.94 -14.81
CA ILE A 320 -12.87 -6.79 -15.08
C ILE A 320 -14.01 -6.77 -14.06
N GLU A 321 -14.69 -7.90 -13.86
CA GLU A 321 -15.77 -8.00 -12.87
C GLU A 321 -15.28 -7.66 -11.46
N LEU A 322 -14.09 -8.14 -11.07
CA LEU A 322 -13.48 -7.81 -9.78
C LEU A 322 -13.19 -6.32 -9.63
N LEU A 323 -12.68 -5.67 -10.69
CA LEU A 323 -12.45 -4.22 -10.70
C LEU A 323 -13.75 -3.43 -10.53
N VAL A 324 -14.78 -3.79 -11.30
CA VAL A 324 -16.09 -3.14 -11.24
C VAL A 324 -16.72 -3.32 -9.86
N ARG A 325 -16.68 -4.53 -9.28
CA ARG A 325 -17.19 -4.81 -7.93
C ARG A 325 -16.42 -4.05 -6.85
N SER A 326 -15.11 -3.88 -7.01
CA SER A 326 -14.30 -3.05 -6.12
C SER A 326 -14.76 -1.59 -6.15
N ALA A 327 -14.93 -1.03 -7.35
CA ALA A 327 -15.43 0.34 -7.54
C ALA A 327 -16.87 0.51 -6.99
N ALA A 328 -17.73 -0.49 -7.18
CA ALA A 328 -19.09 -0.50 -6.65
C ALA A 328 -19.16 -0.45 -5.12
N LYS A 329 -18.11 -0.92 -4.43
CA LYS A 329 -17.93 -0.81 -2.98
C LYS A 329 -17.14 0.44 -2.56
N GLY A 330 -16.80 1.34 -3.49
CA GLY A 330 -16.00 2.54 -3.22
C GLY A 330 -14.53 2.24 -2.94
N SER A 331 -14.05 1.05 -3.31
CA SER A 331 -12.67 0.59 -3.07
C SER A 331 -11.82 0.70 -4.32
N ASN A 332 -10.53 0.94 -4.12
CA ASN A 332 -9.53 0.65 -5.11
C ASN A 332 -9.31 -0.87 -5.20
N LEU A 333 -8.99 -1.36 -6.40
CA LEU A 333 -8.43 -2.69 -6.61
C LEU A 333 -6.92 -2.56 -6.83
N LEU A 334 -6.14 -3.23 -5.99
CA LEU A 334 -4.70 -3.40 -6.15
C LEU A 334 -4.41 -4.83 -6.64
N LEU A 335 -4.18 -4.97 -7.94
CA LEU A 335 -4.04 -6.28 -8.58
C LEU A 335 -2.58 -6.71 -8.69
N ASN A 336 -2.24 -7.87 -8.15
CA ASN A 336 -0.86 -8.32 -8.03
C ASN A 336 -0.33 -9.10 -9.23
N ILE A 337 0.94 -8.87 -9.52
CA ILE A 337 1.80 -9.65 -10.41
C ILE A 337 3.08 -10.04 -9.65
N GLY A 338 3.48 -11.31 -9.74
CA GLY A 338 4.79 -11.78 -9.30
C GLY A 338 5.76 -11.85 -10.50
N PRO A 339 6.69 -10.88 -10.67
CA PRO A 339 7.61 -10.88 -11.79
C PRO A 339 8.58 -12.07 -11.76
N GLN A 340 9.00 -12.50 -12.95
CA GLN A 340 9.94 -13.60 -13.13
C GLN A 340 11.34 -13.23 -12.60
N PRO A 341 12.19 -14.20 -12.22
CA PRO A 341 13.54 -13.91 -11.71
C PRO A 341 14.44 -13.21 -12.72
N ASN A 342 14.15 -13.31 -14.01
CA ASN A 342 14.90 -12.65 -15.07
C ASN A 342 14.50 -11.17 -15.28
N GLY A 343 13.48 -10.66 -14.57
CA GLY A 343 13.01 -9.28 -14.67
C GLY A 343 11.84 -9.05 -15.63
N GLU A 344 11.27 -10.10 -16.22
CA GLU A 344 10.07 -9.98 -17.06
C GLU A 344 8.78 -10.11 -16.23
N LEU A 345 7.75 -9.35 -16.61
CA LEU A 345 6.38 -9.65 -16.16
C LEU A 345 5.90 -10.94 -16.86
N PRO A 346 5.18 -11.84 -16.19
CA PRO A 346 4.64 -13.05 -16.82
C PRO A 346 3.76 -12.71 -18.04
N ALA A 347 3.92 -13.44 -19.15
CA ALA A 347 3.19 -13.18 -20.39
C ALA A 347 1.65 -13.22 -20.19
N LEU A 348 1.16 -14.15 -19.36
CA LEU A 348 -0.27 -14.19 -19.00
C LEU A 348 -0.71 -12.94 -18.25
N ALA A 349 0.11 -12.42 -17.33
CA ALA A 349 -0.22 -11.18 -16.63
C ALA A 349 -0.32 -10.00 -17.62
N LEU A 350 0.62 -9.89 -18.57
CA LEU A 350 0.59 -8.87 -19.62
C LEU A 350 -0.66 -8.96 -20.50
N ASP A 351 -1.08 -10.17 -20.89
CA ASP A 351 -2.30 -10.40 -21.65
C ASP A 351 -3.56 -9.95 -20.88
N ARG A 352 -3.62 -10.25 -19.57
CA ARG A 352 -4.71 -9.77 -18.69
C ARG A 352 -4.71 -8.25 -18.57
N LEU A 353 -3.54 -7.62 -18.36
CA LEU A 353 -3.40 -6.16 -18.32
C LEU A 353 -3.89 -5.50 -19.61
N GLN A 354 -3.51 -6.06 -20.77
CA GLN A 354 -3.96 -5.54 -22.06
C GLN A 354 -5.48 -5.66 -22.22
N GLY A 355 -6.06 -6.78 -21.80
CA GLY A 355 -7.51 -7.00 -21.81
C GLY A 355 -8.27 -6.01 -20.94
N ILE A 356 -7.82 -5.79 -19.71
CA ILE A 356 -8.39 -4.80 -18.79
C ILE A 356 -8.25 -3.39 -19.39
N GLY A 357 -7.09 -3.06 -19.94
CA GLY A 357 -6.83 -1.76 -20.57
C GLY A 357 -7.77 -1.47 -21.74
N LYS A 358 -8.01 -2.45 -22.62
CA LYS A 358 -8.99 -2.32 -23.71
C LYS A 358 -10.39 -2.02 -23.18
N TRP A 359 -10.81 -2.68 -22.11
CA TRP A 359 -12.11 -2.43 -21.50
C TRP A 359 -12.18 -1.04 -20.84
N LEU A 360 -11.17 -0.64 -20.08
CA LEU A 360 -11.12 0.67 -19.41
C LEU A 360 -11.01 1.86 -20.38
N GLN A 361 -10.52 1.66 -21.60
CA GLN A 361 -10.58 2.72 -22.63
C GLN A 361 -12.01 3.09 -23.00
N GLN A 362 -12.93 2.12 -23.01
CA GLN A 362 -14.33 2.34 -23.31
C GLN A 362 -15.13 2.73 -22.06
N TYR A 363 -14.91 2.04 -20.95
CA TYR A 363 -15.75 2.13 -19.75
C TYR A 363 -15.11 2.89 -18.57
N GLY A 364 -13.93 3.49 -18.74
CA GLY A 364 -13.21 4.14 -17.64
C GLY A 364 -14.01 5.23 -16.88
N GLU A 365 -14.93 5.94 -17.55
CA GLU A 365 -15.81 6.94 -16.91
C GLU A 365 -16.71 6.33 -15.82
N THR A 366 -17.04 5.04 -15.94
CA THR A 366 -17.92 4.31 -15.02
C THR A 366 -17.14 3.69 -13.85
N ILE A 367 -15.83 3.91 -13.80
CA ILE A 367 -14.93 3.43 -12.77
C ILE A 367 -14.21 4.58 -12.08
N TYR A 368 -13.43 5.38 -12.81
CA TYR A 368 -12.56 6.41 -12.20
C TYR A 368 -13.36 7.55 -11.56
N GLU A 369 -12.95 7.93 -10.35
CA GLU A 369 -13.60 8.97 -9.53
C GLU A 369 -15.10 8.72 -9.27
N THR A 370 -15.55 7.48 -9.43
CA THR A 370 -16.87 7.06 -8.95
C THR A 370 -16.85 6.88 -7.45
N MET A 371 -18.03 6.86 -6.84
CA MET A 371 -18.28 6.43 -5.47
C MET A 371 -18.95 5.05 -5.49
N ALA A 372 -19.09 4.46 -4.30
CA ALA A 372 -19.90 3.26 -4.13
C ALA A 372 -21.30 3.43 -4.76
N GLY A 373 -21.80 2.33 -5.32
CA GLY A 373 -23.09 2.27 -5.98
C GLY A 373 -24.24 2.66 -5.06
N ASP A 374 -25.23 3.37 -5.61
CA ASP A 374 -26.46 3.70 -4.90
C ASP A 374 -27.61 2.71 -5.19
N VAL A 375 -27.37 1.76 -6.10
CA VAL A 375 -28.22 0.59 -6.33
C VAL A 375 -27.52 -0.63 -5.73
N ALA A 376 -28.25 -1.34 -4.87
CA ALA A 376 -27.75 -2.54 -4.22
C ALA A 376 -27.35 -3.62 -5.24
N GLU A 377 -26.31 -4.37 -4.90
CA GLU A 377 -25.89 -5.55 -5.65
C GLU A 377 -27.06 -6.56 -5.78
N ALA A 378 -27.15 -7.18 -6.95
CA ALA A 378 -28.16 -8.17 -7.29
C ALA A 378 -27.57 -9.23 -8.23
N ASP A 379 -28.33 -10.29 -8.51
CA ASP A 379 -27.89 -11.41 -9.36
C ASP A 379 -27.45 -10.98 -10.78
N TRP A 380 -27.91 -9.82 -11.26
CA TRP A 380 -27.52 -9.28 -12.55
C TRP A 380 -26.17 -8.54 -12.53
N GLY A 381 -25.72 -8.04 -11.37
CA GLY A 381 -24.49 -7.26 -11.24
C GLY A 381 -24.56 -6.17 -10.17
N VAL A 382 -23.85 -5.06 -10.39
CA VAL A 382 -23.58 -4.01 -9.40
C VAL A 382 -23.76 -2.60 -9.97
N SER A 383 -23.59 -1.58 -9.15
CA SER A 383 -23.61 -0.19 -9.62
C SER A 383 -22.43 0.64 -9.11
N THR A 384 -22.08 1.68 -9.87
CA THR A 384 -21.20 2.78 -9.42
C THR A 384 -21.93 4.11 -9.59
N SER A 385 -21.48 5.15 -8.89
CA SER A 385 -22.11 6.47 -8.93
C SER A 385 -21.11 7.60 -9.18
N LYS A 386 -21.44 8.56 -10.03
CA LYS A 386 -20.64 9.78 -10.24
C LYS A 386 -21.54 11.00 -10.39
N GLY A 387 -21.55 11.87 -9.38
CA GLY A 387 -22.43 13.04 -9.34
C GLY A 387 -23.91 12.62 -9.40
N LYS A 388 -24.62 13.03 -10.47
CA LYS A 388 -26.04 12.68 -10.70
C LYS A 388 -26.23 11.44 -11.58
N LYS A 389 -25.14 10.77 -11.97
CA LYS A 389 -25.17 9.55 -12.78
C LYS A 389 -25.02 8.32 -11.89
N THR A 390 -25.79 7.28 -12.21
CA THR A 390 -25.59 5.91 -11.76
C THR A 390 -25.26 5.05 -12.97
N TYR A 391 -24.25 4.21 -12.87
CA TYR A 391 -23.92 3.22 -13.88
C TYR A 391 -24.31 1.84 -13.34
N LEU A 392 -25.19 1.14 -14.05
CA LEU A 392 -25.48 -0.27 -13.74
C LEU A 392 -24.56 -1.13 -14.60
N HIS A 393 -23.79 -2.00 -13.96
CA HIS A 393 -22.89 -2.95 -14.57
C HIS A 393 -23.54 -4.33 -14.58
N ILE A 394 -23.90 -4.83 -15.76
CA ILE A 394 -24.67 -6.05 -15.93
C ILE A 394 -23.73 -7.15 -16.42
N PHE A 395 -23.48 -8.15 -15.55
CA PHE A 395 -22.64 -9.30 -15.87
C PHE A 395 -23.46 -10.49 -16.39
N LYS A 396 -24.76 -10.53 -16.03
CA LYS A 396 -25.67 -11.61 -16.41
C LYS A 396 -26.05 -11.53 -17.90
N GLN A 397 -25.38 -12.35 -18.70
CA GLN A 397 -25.45 -12.38 -20.18
C GLN A 397 -26.85 -12.62 -20.77
N ASP A 398 -27.71 -13.33 -20.04
CA ASP A 398 -29.07 -13.69 -20.44
C ASP A 398 -30.13 -12.76 -19.84
N ALA A 399 -29.73 -11.67 -19.19
CA ALA A 399 -30.68 -10.67 -18.69
C ALA A 399 -31.29 -9.88 -19.86
N GLU A 400 -32.63 -9.91 -19.96
CA GLU A 400 -33.42 -9.08 -20.88
C GLU A 400 -34.11 -7.91 -20.16
N THR A 401 -34.18 -7.98 -18.83
CA THR A 401 -34.82 -6.96 -18.00
C THR A 401 -34.10 -6.84 -16.66
N ILE A 402 -33.76 -5.61 -16.29
CA ILE A 402 -33.13 -5.25 -15.03
C ILE A 402 -34.15 -4.51 -14.18
N SER A 403 -34.46 -5.04 -13.00
CA SER A 403 -35.30 -4.37 -12.01
C SER A 403 -34.50 -4.08 -10.75
N CYS A 404 -34.55 -2.84 -10.29
CA CYS A 404 -33.81 -2.40 -9.10
C CYS A 404 -34.54 -1.28 -8.35
N ALA A 405 -34.26 -1.16 -7.06
CA ALA A 405 -34.70 -0.03 -6.27
C ALA A 405 -33.95 1.24 -6.73
N PHE A 406 -34.69 2.31 -6.99
CA PHE A 406 -34.13 3.57 -7.46
C PHE A 406 -34.86 4.76 -6.82
N SER A 407 -34.10 5.61 -6.11
CA SER A 407 -34.64 6.56 -5.13
C SER A 407 -35.59 7.62 -5.69
N ALA A 408 -35.44 7.96 -6.97
CA ALA A 408 -36.26 8.95 -7.67
C ALA A 408 -36.50 8.52 -9.13
N LYS A 409 -37.50 9.10 -9.79
CA LYS A 409 -37.76 8.83 -11.21
C LYS A 409 -36.55 9.29 -12.04
N PRO A 410 -35.95 8.42 -12.89
CA PRO A 410 -34.82 8.82 -13.71
C PRO A 410 -35.24 9.86 -14.76
N LYS A 411 -34.35 10.81 -15.06
CA LYS A 411 -34.49 11.75 -16.17
C LYS A 411 -34.12 11.11 -17.50
N ARG A 412 -33.13 10.22 -17.48
CA ARG A 412 -32.62 9.54 -18.66
C ARG A 412 -32.11 8.15 -18.27
N VAL A 413 -32.37 7.17 -19.12
CA VAL A 413 -31.83 5.81 -19.05
C VAL A 413 -31.35 5.46 -20.46
N ILE A 414 -30.06 5.24 -20.62
CA ILE A 414 -29.42 4.98 -21.92
C ILE A 414 -28.45 3.82 -21.81
N ASP A 415 -28.25 3.13 -22.92
CA ASP A 415 -27.11 2.26 -23.13
C ASP A 415 -25.83 3.11 -23.14
N PHE A 416 -24.82 2.70 -22.38
CA PHE A 416 -23.62 3.53 -22.17
C PHE A 416 -22.79 3.70 -23.44
N VAL A 417 -22.77 2.70 -24.34
CA VAL A 417 -21.90 2.67 -25.52
C VAL A 417 -22.55 3.34 -26.72
N SER A 418 -23.72 2.85 -27.12
CA SER A 418 -24.50 3.35 -28.25
C SER A 418 -25.15 4.70 -27.97
N ARG A 419 -25.26 5.07 -26.68
CA ARG A 419 -25.95 6.27 -26.19
C ARG A 419 -27.44 6.32 -26.53
N GLN A 420 -28.02 5.20 -26.97
CA GLN A 420 -29.44 5.14 -27.31
C GLN A 420 -30.32 5.05 -26.05
N PRO A 421 -31.50 5.69 -26.05
CA PRO A 421 -32.47 5.53 -24.97
C PRO A 421 -32.92 4.07 -24.82
N LEU A 422 -32.98 3.58 -23.58
CA LEU A 422 -33.52 2.27 -23.27
C LEU A 422 -34.98 2.37 -22.83
N SER A 423 -35.78 1.38 -23.24
CA SER A 423 -37.17 1.26 -22.78
C SER A 423 -37.19 0.96 -21.29
N HIS A 424 -37.93 1.74 -20.51
CA HIS A 424 -37.98 1.59 -19.07
C HIS A 424 -39.31 2.05 -18.48
N SER A 425 -39.61 1.57 -17.27
CA SER A 425 -40.73 2.02 -16.46
C SER A 425 -40.27 2.32 -15.02
N TYR A 426 -40.93 3.26 -14.36
CA TYR A 426 -40.65 3.61 -12.97
C TYR A 426 -41.94 3.64 -12.15
N ASP A 427 -42.01 2.77 -11.15
CA ASP A 427 -43.11 2.76 -10.19
C ASP A 427 -42.78 3.68 -9.01
N LYS A 428 -43.50 4.79 -8.91
CA LYS A 428 -43.33 5.78 -7.83
C LYS A 428 -43.73 5.25 -6.45
N LYS A 429 -44.60 4.25 -6.35
CA LYS A 429 -45.06 3.70 -5.08
C LYS A 429 -44.01 2.79 -4.47
N THR A 430 -43.46 1.89 -5.28
CA THR A 430 -42.43 0.93 -4.86
C THR A 430 -41.01 1.48 -4.99
N LYS A 431 -40.82 2.60 -5.69
CA LYS A 431 -39.53 3.19 -6.08
C LYS A 431 -38.67 2.20 -6.87
N THR A 432 -39.30 1.45 -7.77
CA THR A 432 -38.63 0.45 -8.60
C THR A 432 -38.47 0.97 -10.02
N LEU A 433 -37.25 0.88 -10.55
CA LEU A 433 -36.92 1.10 -11.95
C LEU A 433 -36.77 -0.26 -12.64
N THR A 434 -37.50 -0.44 -13.74
CA THR A 434 -37.37 -1.60 -14.62
C THR A 434 -36.91 -1.13 -15.99
N VAL A 435 -35.76 -1.65 -16.45
CA VAL A 435 -35.14 -1.33 -17.75
C VAL A 435 -35.13 -2.59 -18.60
N HIS A 436 -35.60 -2.48 -19.84
CA HIS A 436 -35.49 -3.54 -20.84
C HIS A 436 -34.19 -3.34 -21.62
N ILE A 437 -33.43 -4.43 -21.76
CA ILE A 437 -32.14 -4.43 -22.46
C ILE A 437 -32.16 -5.50 -23.55
N ASP A 438 -31.43 -5.25 -24.62
CA ASP A 438 -31.19 -6.26 -25.64
C ASP A 438 -30.23 -7.33 -25.08
N SER A 439 -30.31 -8.53 -25.65
CA SER A 439 -29.34 -9.59 -25.31
C SER A 439 -27.93 -9.11 -25.66
N HIS A 440 -27.03 -9.14 -24.68
CA HIS A 440 -25.66 -8.66 -24.78
C HIS A 440 -24.66 -9.81 -24.67
N LYS A 441 -25.02 -10.97 -25.22
CA LYS A 441 -24.13 -12.12 -25.32
C LYS A 441 -22.81 -11.68 -25.93
N ASP A 442 -21.71 -12.02 -25.28
CA ASP A 442 -20.32 -11.68 -25.63
C ASP A 442 -19.78 -10.35 -25.08
N VAL A 443 -20.58 -9.59 -24.32
CA VAL A 443 -20.09 -8.41 -23.60
C VAL A 443 -19.89 -8.75 -22.14
N VAL A 444 -18.65 -8.70 -21.66
CA VAL A 444 -18.30 -9.01 -20.25
C VAL A 444 -19.08 -8.18 -19.23
N ASP A 445 -19.30 -6.91 -19.55
CA ASP A 445 -19.99 -5.95 -18.69
C ASP A 445 -20.81 -5.01 -19.58
N TYR A 446 -22.12 -5.20 -19.58
CA TYR A 446 -23.06 -4.34 -20.28
C TYR A 446 -23.47 -3.20 -19.36
N VAL A 447 -23.22 -1.96 -19.76
CA VAL A 447 -23.37 -0.80 -18.88
C VAL A 447 -24.55 0.08 -19.28
N ILE A 448 -25.39 0.39 -18.30
CA ILE A 448 -26.51 1.34 -18.43
C ILE A 448 -26.15 2.62 -17.67
N GLU A 449 -26.27 3.79 -18.31
CA GLU A 449 -26.17 5.09 -17.63
C GLU A 449 -27.57 5.60 -17.29
N ILE A 450 -27.76 5.93 -16.01
CA ILE A 450 -28.99 6.51 -15.48
C ILE A 450 -28.69 7.90 -14.92
N GLU A 451 -29.43 8.90 -15.38
CA GLU A 451 -29.36 10.27 -14.85
C GLU A 451 -30.54 10.55 -13.90
N LYS A 452 -30.24 11.00 -12.68
CA LYS A 452 -31.21 11.28 -11.61
C LYS A 452 -31.90 12.64 -11.75
#